data_AF-A0A848CPK2-F1
#
_entry.id   AF-A0A848CPK2-F1
#
_cell.length_a   1.000
_cell.length_b   1.000
_cell.length_c   1.000
_cell.angle_alpha   90.00
_cell.angle_beta   90.00
_cell.angle_gamma   90.00
#
_symmetry.space_group_name_H-M   'P 1'
#
loop_
_entity.id
_entity.type
_entity.pdbx_description
1 polymer ?
#
loop_
_entity_poly.entity_id
_entity_poly.type
_entity_poly.pdbx_seq_one_letter_code
_entity_poly.pdbx_strand_id
1 'polypeptide(L)' 'MEKMMNTKTERNTFTKKIGQTVYIVRYHFNEEAKETMQEKINRMLVTEASRQEM' A
#
# COMPACT_ATOMS: atom_id res chain seq x y z
N MET A 1 15.60 13.56 8.34
CA MET A 1 15.02 12.30 8.85
C MET A 1 13.53 12.33 8.58
N GLU A 2 13.07 11.67 7.52
CA GLU A 2 11.66 11.69 7.13
C GLU A 2 10.94 10.56 7.88
N LYS A 3 10.57 10.83 9.13
CA LYS A 3 9.72 9.95 9.92
C LYS A 3 8.29 10.48 9.86
N MET A 4 7.56 10.09 8.81
CA MET A 4 6.10 10.23 8.76
C MET A 4 5.46 8.85 8.87
N MET A 5 5.57 8.23 10.05
CA MET A 5 4.67 7.16 10.43
C MET A 5 3.50 7.85 11.15
N ASN A 6 2.45 8.17 10.38
CA ASN A 6 1.30 8.87 10.93
C ASN A 6 0.61 8.00 11.99
N THR A 7 0.38 8.64 13.12
CA THR A 7 -0.12 8.09 14.38
C THR A 7 -1.59 7.71 14.29
N LYS A 8 -1.88 6.50 14.79
CA LYS A 8 -3.15 5.96 15.29
C LYS A 8 -4.45 6.74 15.02
N THR A 9 -5.36 6.03 14.35
CA THR A 9 -6.84 6.01 14.47
C THR A 9 -7.63 6.93 13.54
N GLU A 10 -8.06 6.39 12.39
CA GLU A 10 -9.41 6.52 11.79
C GLU A 10 -9.49 5.72 10.47
N ARG A 11 -10.26 4.61 10.46
CA ARG A 11 -10.56 3.72 9.30
C ARG A 11 -9.35 3.27 8.48
N ASN A 12 -8.80 2.08 8.75
CA ASN A 12 -7.77 1.34 8.00
C ASN A 12 -7.26 1.99 6.69
N THR A 13 -6.56 3.12 6.80
CA THR A 13 -6.10 3.92 5.66
C THR A 13 -4.68 4.40 5.90
N PHE A 14 -3.88 4.48 4.84
CA PHE A 14 -2.61 5.19 4.86
C PHE A 14 -2.57 6.18 3.70
N THR A 15 -1.89 7.30 3.94
CA THR A 15 -1.72 8.35 2.93
C THR A 15 -0.29 8.32 2.42
N LYS A 16 -0.11 8.38 1.10
CA LYS A 16 1.21 8.42 0.45
C LYS A 16 1.23 9.48 -0.62
N LYS A 17 2.19 10.39 -0.53
CA LYS A 17 2.48 11.35 -1.59
C LYS A 17 3.48 10.76 -2.58
N ILE A 18 3.15 10.80 -3.87
CA ILE A 18 4.03 10.40 -4.97
C ILE A 18 4.01 11.54 -5.98
N GLY A 19 5.15 12.21 -6.17
CA GLY A 19 5.21 13.45 -6.94
C GLY A 19 4.32 14.54 -6.30
N GLN A 20 3.44 15.13 -7.11
CA GLN A 20 2.46 16.13 -6.65
C GLN A 20 1.15 15.51 -6.18
N THR A 21 0.93 14.21 -6.41
CA THR A 21 -0.33 13.52 -6.11
C THR A 21 -0.30 12.87 -4.73
N VAL A 22 -1.39 13.03 -3.98
CA VAL A 22 -1.59 12.38 -2.68
C VAL A 22 -2.58 11.23 -2.86
N TYR A 23 -2.12 10.02 -2.57
CA TYR A 23 -2.92 8.81 -2.61
C TYR A 23 -3.39 8.46 -1.21
N ILE A 24 -4.68 8.16 -1.07
CA ILE A 24 -5.28 7.63 0.16
C ILE A 24 -5.62 6.18 -0.12
N VAL A 25 -4.90 5.27 0.51
CA VAL A 25 -5.09 3.83 0.32
C VAL A 25 -5.85 3.28 1.52
N ARG A 26 -7.01 2.66 1.28
CA ARG A 26 -7.74 1.89 2.29
C ARG A 26 -7.28 0.44 2.23
N TYR A 27 -7.09 -0.18 3.38
CA TYR A 27 -6.68 -1.57 3.48
C TYR A 27 -7.52 -2.31 4.52
N HIS A 28 -7.52 -3.64 4.46
CA HIS A 28 -8.05 -4.49 5.52
C HIS A 28 -6.93 -5.42 5.94
N PHE A 29 -6.61 -5.46 7.23
CA PHE A 29 -5.55 -6.31 7.74
C PHE A 29 -6.16 -7.64 8.16
N ASN A 30 -5.64 -8.73 7.60
CA ASN A 30 -5.93 -10.06 8.10
C ASN A 30 -4.84 -10.43 9.12
N GLU A 31 -5.22 -10.71 10.36
CA GLU A 31 -4.29 -11.03 11.45
C GLU A 31 -3.51 -12.33 11.19
N GLU A 32 -4.06 -13.24 10.39
CA GLU A 32 -3.41 -14.49 10.00
C GLU A 32 -2.56 -14.36 8.74
N ALA A 33 -2.53 -13.18 8.11
CA ALA A 33 -1.74 -12.96 6.90
C ALA A 33 -0.24 -12.99 7.21
N LYS A 34 0.47 -13.91 6.54
CA LYS A 34 1.94 -13.99 6.55
C LYS A 34 2.59 -13.04 5.55
N GLU A 35 1.83 -12.56 4.56
CA GLU A 35 2.27 -11.60 3.54
C GLU A 35 2.26 -10.19 4.12
N THR A 36 3.41 -9.51 4.07
CA THR A 36 3.53 -8.10 4.43
C THR A 36 2.87 -7.20 3.40
N MET A 37 2.49 -5.98 3.80
CA MET A 37 1.91 -4.99 2.88
C MET A 37 2.82 -4.68 1.68
N GLN A 38 4.14 -4.64 1.90
CA GLN A 38 5.10 -4.36 0.84
C GLN A 38 5.15 -5.51 -0.18
N GLU A 39 5.17 -6.76 0.28
CA GLU A 39 5.14 -7.94 -0.59
C GLU A 39 3.87 -7.96 -1.43
N LYS A 40 2.72 -7.67 -0.81
CA LYS A 40 1.43 -7.58 -1.51
C LYS A 40 1.44 -6.52 -2.60
N ILE A 41 1.96 -5.33 -2.31
CA ILE A 41 2.07 -4.23 -3.28
C ILE A 41 2.96 -4.65 -4.45
N ASN A 42 4.13 -5.21 -4.18
CA ASN A 42 5.06 -5.67 -5.22
C ASN A 42 4.41 -6.74 -6.10
N ARG A 43 3.73 -7.73 -5.51
CA ARG A 43 3.00 -8.77 -6.25
C ARG A 43 1.90 -8.20 -7.14
N MET A 44 1.12 -7.25 -6.65
CA MET A 44 0.07 -6.60 -7.44
C MET A 44 0.64 -5.84 -8.64
N LEU A 45 1.72 -5.07 -8.43
CA LEU A 45 2.38 -4.31 -9.49
C LEU A 45 2.94 -5.24 -10.59
N VAL A 46 3.62 -6.32 -10.21
CA VAL A 46 4.15 -7.30 -11.16
C VAL A 46 3.01 -7.97 -11.94
N THR A 47 1.95 -8.38 -11.25
CA THR A 47 0.79 -9.03 -11.87
C THR A 47 0.11 -8.13 -12.90
N GLU A 48 -0.05 -6.84 -12.57
CA GLU A 48 -0.66 -5.85 -13.47
C GLU A 48 0.22 -5.60 -14.70
N ALA A 49 1.52 -5.41 -14.50
CA ALA A 49 2.47 -5.23 -15.60
C ALA A 49 2.47 -6.45 -16.55
N SER A 50 2.51 -7.67 -16.00
CA SER A 50 2.46 -8.89 -16.82
C SER A 50 1.15 -9.08 -17.58
N ARG A 51 0.03 -8.52 -17.10
CA ARG A 51 -1.25 -8.54 -17.82
C ARG A 51 -1.31 -7.59 -19.01
N GLN A 52 -0.55 -6.50 -18.98
CA GLN A 52 -0.50 -5.53 -20.08
C GLN A 52 0.38 -6.00 -21.24
N GLU A 53 1.27 -6.95 -21.00
CA GLU A 53 2.17 -7.53 -22.01
C GLU A 53 1.52 -8.67 -22.84
N MET A 54 0.32 -9.13 -22.47
CA MET A 54 -0.48 -10.13 -23.22
C MET A 54 -1.61 -9.47 -24.01
#